data_AF-A0A536V714-F1
#
_entry.id   AF-A0A536V714-F1
#
_cell.length_a   1.000
_cell.length_b   1.000
_cell.length_c   1.000
_cell.angle_alpha   90.00
_cell.angle_beta   90.00
_cell.angle_gamma   90.00
#
_symmetry.space_group_name_H-M   'P 1'
#
loop_
_entity.id
_entity.type
_entity.pdbx_description
1 polymer ?
#
loop_
_entity_poly.entity_id
_entity_poly.type
_entity_poly.pdbx_seq_one_letter_code
_entity_poly.pdbx_strand_id
1 'polypeptide(L)'
;MMVIGMLALFAASLVLTHSVVTRYLFKAATDWQDEAAVFCLVGVTFLCAGQVQLLRGHIGIEALAGALPSRWNRIRLLLVDIVSLAFCAFFAWKSWTLWNESWVDKQTTSSSWAPPLWIPYGLMAVGMTLLSVQLLLQTLVRFGRHDD
;
A
#
# COMPACT_ATOMS: atom_id res chain seq x y z
N MET A 1 8.90 5.55 9.01
CA MET A 1 8.36 5.10 7.70
C MET A 1 8.22 6.24 6.70
N MET A 2 7.70 7.41 7.08
CA MET A 2 7.60 8.59 6.18
C MET A 2 8.91 8.99 5.50
N VAL A 3 10.03 8.99 6.23
CA VAL A 3 11.35 9.29 5.65
C VAL A 3 11.78 8.23 4.63
N ILE A 4 11.49 6.95 4.89
CA ILE A 4 11.76 5.84 3.95
C ILE A 4 10.87 5.99 2.71
N GLY A 5 9.60 6.36 2.88
CA GLY A 5 8.67 6.64 1.78
C GLY A 5 9.09 7.86 0.95
N MET A 6 9.56 8.94 1.60
CA MET A 6 10.11 10.12 0.93
C MET A 6 11.38 9.80 0.15
N LEU A 7 12.30 9.04 0.73
CA LEU A 7 13.52 8.59 0.05
C LEU A 7 13.18 7.65 -1.12
N ALA A 8 12.20 6.76 -0.96
CA ALA A 8 11.75 5.87 -2.03
C ALA A 8 11.04 6.63 -3.15
N LEU A 9 10.22 7.64 -2.85
CA LEU A 9 9.61 8.53 -3.84
C LEU A 9 10.66 9.38 -4.57
N PHE A 10 11.65 9.89 -3.84
CA PHE A 10 12.75 10.64 -4.43
C PHE A 10 13.63 9.75 -5.33
N ALA A 11 13.90 8.52 -4.91
CA ALA A 11 14.61 7.54 -5.73
C ALA A 11 13.78 7.18 -6.98
N ALA A 12 12.47 6.94 -6.83
CA ALA A 12 11.58 6.67 -7.96
C ALA A 12 11.52 7.83 -8.95
N SER A 13 11.44 9.08 -8.46
CA SER A 13 11.44 10.26 -9.33
C SER A 13 12.77 10.42 -10.06
N LEU A 14 13.91 10.15 -9.41
CA LEU A 14 15.23 10.16 -10.05
C LEU A 14 15.35 9.09 -11.13
N VAL A 15 14.90 7.87 -10.84
CA VAL A 15 14.91 6.73 -11.78
C VAL A 15 14.01 7.02 -12.99
N LEU A 16 12.80 7.54 -12.78
CA LEU A 16 11.89 7.92 -13.85
C LEU A 16 12.45 9.07 -14.68
N THR A 17 13.03 10.09 -14.03
CA THR A 17 13.66 11.22 -14.74
C THR A 17 14.84 10.74 -15.57
N HIS A 18 15.69 9.87 -15.03
CA HIS A 18 16.78 9.24 -15.77
C HIS A 18 16.25 8.41 -16.95
N SER A 19 15.19 7.63 -16.75
CA SER A 19 14.56 6.82 -17.80
C SER A 19 14.05 7.69 -18.96
N VAL A 20 13.36 8.79 -18.66
CA VAL A 20 12.93 9.79 -19.64
C VAL A 20 14.14 10.38 -20.37
N VAL A 21 15.17 10.84 -19.66
CA VAL A 21 16.39 11.41 -20.26
C VAL A 21 17.06 10.39 -21.19
N THR A 22 17.20 9.13 -20.78
CA THR A 22 17.79 8.08 -21.63
C THR A 22 16.93 7.74 -22.84
N ARG A 23 15.61 7.72 -22.69
CA ARG A 23 14.67 7.41 -23.78
C ARG A 23 14.65 8.51 -24.85
N TYR A 24 14.71 9.77 -24.43
CA TYR A 24 14.65 10.91 -25.35
C TYR A 24 16.03 11.27 -25.95
N LEU A 25 17.12 11.18 -25.19
CA LEU A 25 18.47 11.53 -25.68
C LEU A 25 19.19 10.36 -26.36
N PHE A 26 19.05 9.14 -25.82
CA PHE A 26 19.81 7.97 -26.28
C PHE A 26 18.99 7.00 -27.13
N LYS A 27 17.66 7.23 -27.29
CA LYS A 27 16.73 6.40 -28.10
C LYS A 27 16.76 4.89 -27.79
N ALA A 28 17.29 4.49 -26.64
CA ALA A 28 17.34 3.12 -26.19
C ALA A 28 16.27 2.92 -25.10
N ALA A 29 15.13 2.34 -25.47
CA ALA A 29 14.18 1.83 -24.48
C ALA A 29 14.82 0.62 -23.80
N THR A 30 15.14 0.75 -22.51
CA THR A 30 15.74 -0.34 -21.75
C THR A 30 14.70 -0.89 -20.79
N ASP A 31 14.25 -2.12 -21.01
CA ASP A 31 13.06 -2.70 -20.35
C ASP A 31 13.18 -2.83 -18.81
N TRP A 32 14.40 -2.72 -18.26
CA TRP A 32 14.64 -2.78 -16.82
C TRP A 32 14.13 -1.56 -16.04
N GLN A 33 14.00 -0.41 -16.72
CA GLN A 33 13.64 0.85 -16.07
C GLN A 33 12.17 0.90 -15.66
N ASP A 34 11.27 0.40 -16.53
CA ASP A 34 9.84 0.35 -16.27
C ASP A 34 9.53 -0.58 -15.09
N GLU A 35 10.18 -1.74 -15.03
CA GLU A 35 9.98 -2.72 -13.95
C GLU A 35 10.52 -2.24 -12.60
N ALA A 36 11.69 -1.59 -12.60
CA ALA A 36 12.25 -0.95 -11.40
C ALA A 36 11.32 0.16 -10.86
N ALA A 37 10.75 0.97 -11.75
CA ALA A 37 9.79 2.00 -11.36
C ALA A 37 8.51 1.41 -10.78
N VAL A 38 7.96 0.35 -11.39
CA VAL A 38 6.78 -0.36 -10.88
C VAL A 38 7.06 -0.93 -9.49
N PHE A 39 8.23 -1.55 -9.26
CA PHE A 39 8.57 -2.13 -7.96
C PHE A 39 8.70 -1.04 -6.88
N CYS A 40 9.28 0.11 -7.22
CA CYS A 40 9.34 1.26 -6.32
C CYS A 40 7.94 1.80 -6.00
N LEU A 41 7.07 1.94 -7.00
CA LEU A 41 5.70 2.42 -6.81
C LEU A 41 4.89 1.46 -5.92
N VAL A 42 5.00 0.15 -6.13
CA VAL A 42 4.38 -0.87 -5.27
C VAL A 42 4.91 -0.73 -3.84
N GLY A 43 6.23 -0.68 -3.66
CA GLY A 43 6.85 -0.51 -2.36
C GLY A 43 6.38 0.74 -1.62
N VAL A 44 6.42 1.91 -2.27
CA VAL A 44 5.95 3.17 -1.69
C VAL A 44 4.47 3.09 -1.34
N THR A 45 3.62 2.61 -2.26
CA THR A 45 2.17 2.61 -2.09
C THR A 45 1.77 1.78 -0.88
N PHE A 46 2.23 0.52 -0.80
CA PHE A 46 1.81 -0.39 0.26
C PHE A 46 2.50 -0.11 1.59
N LEU A 47 3.78 0.26 1.61
CA LEU A 47 4.48 0.57 2.87
C LEU A 47 4.03 1.90 3.48
N CYS A 48 3.62 2.87 2.67
CA CYS A 48 3.12 4.15 3.18
C CYS A 48 1.63 4.10 3.55
N ALA A 49 0.86 3.14 3.01
CA ALA A 49 -0.59 3.06 3.21
C ALA A 49 -0.98 3.08 4.70
N GLY A 50 -0.31 2.29 5.55
CA GLY A 50 -0.56 2.26 6.99
C GLY A 50 -0.34 3.62 7.66
N GLN A 51 0.73 4.33 7.29
CA GLN A 51 1.01 5.65 7.86
C GLN A 51 0.05 6.73 7.36
N VAL A 52 -0.40 6.66 6.11
CA VAL A 52 -1.45 7.56 5.60
C VAL A 52 -2.78 7.29 6.28
N GLN A 53 -3.09 6.02 6.58
CA GLN A 53 -4.29 5.63 7.32
C GLN A 53 -4.30 6.20 8.74
N LEU A 54 -3.15 6.27 9.42
CA LEU A 54 -3.01 6.98 10.71
C LEU A 54 -3.42 8.44 10.62
N LEU A 55 -2.97 9.14 9.60
CA LEU A 55 -3.25 10.57 9.40
C LEU A 55 -4.72 10.81 9.01
N ARG A 56 -5.32 9.89 8.22
CA ARG A 56 -6.72 9.99 7.77
C ARG A 56 -7.76 9.51 8.77
N GLY A 57 -7.37 8.82 9.84
CA GLY A 57 -8.30 8.27 10.84
C GLY A 57 -9.23 9.31 11.49
N HIS A 58 -8.87 10.60 11.46
CA HIS A 58 -9.71 11.69 11.98
C HIS A 58 -10.55 12.40 10.89
N ILE A 59 -10.24 12.21 9.61
CA ILE A 59 -10.77 13.02 8.50
C ILE A 59 -11.82 12.24 7.70
N GLY A 60 -11.75 10.91 7.73
CA GLY A 60 -12.71 10.05 7.04
C GLY A 60 -14.10 10.19 7.65
N ILE A 61 -15.00 10.88 6.93
CA ILE A 61 -16.47 10.94 7.08
C ILE A 61 -17.04 12.20 7.74
N GLU A 62 -16.25 13.22 8.13
CA GLU A 62 -16.85 14.47 8.66
C GLU A 62 -17.88 15.10 7.71
N ALA A 63 -17.67 15.02 6.40
CA ALA A 63 -18.60 15.53 5.40
C ALA A 63 -19.97 14.82 5.36
N LEU A 64 -20.04 13.52 5.70
CA LEU A 64 -21.30 12.77 5.77
C LEU A 64 -21.87 12.70 7.19
N ALA A 65 -21.01 12.91 8.20
CA ALA A 65 -21.36 12.98 9.61
C ALA A 65 -22.31 14.15 9.92
N GLY A 66 -22.18 15.26 9.19
CA GLY A 66 -23.06 16.42 9.35
C GLY A 66 -24.52 16.20 8.91
N ALA A 67 -24.79 15.19 8.08
CA ALA A 67 -26.13 14.95 7.52
C ALA A 67 -26.93 13.85 8.25
N LEU A 68 -26.27 13.00 9.08
CA LEU A 68 -26.91 11.87 9.75
C LEU A 68 -26.99 12.04 11.27
N PRO A 69 -28.04 11.51 11.93
CA PRO A 69 -28.11 11.43 13.39
C PRO A 69 -26.92 10.66 13.97
N SER A 70 -26.34 11.18 15.06
CA SER A 70 -25.11 10.67 15.70
C SER A 70 -25.08 9.14 15.93
N ARG A 71 -26.23 8.53 16.26
CA ARG A 71 -26.36 7.08 16.47
C ARG A 71 -26.12 6.25 15.20
N TRP A 72 -26.68 6.65 14.06
CA TRP A 72 -26.52 5.95 12.79
C TRP A 72 -25.13 6.15 12.18
N ASN A 73 -24.56 7.33 12.38
CA ASN A 73 -23.20 7.60 11.93
C ASN A 73 -22.17 6.69 12.63
N ARG A 74 -22.39 6.38 13.91
CA ARG A 74 -21.53 5.48 14.68
C ARG A 74 -21.55 4.03 14.17
N ILE A 75 -22.74 3.50 13.89
CA ILE A 75 -22.91 2.15 13.32
C ILE A 75 -22.29 2.08 11.92
N ARG A 76 -22.54 3.10 11.08
CA ARG A 76 -21.96 3.18 9.74
C ARG A 76 -20.43 3.15 9.80
N LEU A 77 -19.84 3.95 10.67
CA LEU A 77 -18.39 4.01 10.84
C LEU A 77 -17.82 2.67 11.30
N LEU A 78 -18.47 1.99 12.27
CA LEU A 78 -18.04 0.66 12.72
C LEU A 78 -18.09 -0.37 11.59
N LEU A 79 -19.16 -0.35 10.78
CA LEU A 79 -19.32 -1.27 9.66
C LEU A 79 -18.22 -1.03 8.61
N VAL A 80 -17.92 0.23 8.28
CA VAL A 80 -16.83 0.59 7.38
C VAL A 80 -15.48 0.10 7.91
N ASP A 81 -15.20 0.29 9.21
CA ASP A 81 -13.95 -0.18 9.82
C ASP A 81 -13.82 -1.71 9.75
N ILE A 82 -14.89 -2.45 10.09
CA ILE A 82 -14.89 -3.93 10.03
C ILE A 82 -14.71 -4.44 8.60
N VAL A 83 -15.43 -3.87 7.63
CA VAL A 83 -15.32 -4.28 6.22
C VAL A 83 -13.93 -3.96 5.67
N SER A 84 -13.39 -2.78 6.00
CA SER A 84 -12.04 -2.39 5.59
C SER A 84 -10.97 -3.29 6.20
N LEU A 85 -11.11 -3.63 7.48
CA LEU A 85 -10.23 -4.57 8.17
C LEU A 85 -10.28 -5.96 7.53
N ALA A 86 -11.48 -6.50 7.30
CA ALA A 86 -11.66 -7.82 6.70
C ALA A 86 -11.06 -7.89 5.29
N PHE A 87 -11.29 -6.86 4.47
CA PHE A 87 -10.70 -6.75 3.15
C PHE A 87 -9.17 -6.69 3.21
N CYS A 88 -8.61 -5.82 4.05
CA CYS A 88 -7.16 -5.68 4.17
C CYS A 88 -6.49 -6.97 4.68
N ALA A 89 -7.10 -7.64 5.66
CA ALA A 89 -6.59 -8.91 6.19
C ALA A 89 -6.62 -10.03 5.15
N PHE A 90 -7.73 -10.15 4.41
CA PHE A 90 -7.84 -11.09 3.30
C PHE A 90 -6.80 -10.82 2.21
N PHE A 91 -6.64 -9.55 1.83
CA PHE A 91 -5.68 -9.14 0.82
C PHE A 91 -4.24 -9.39 1.27
N ALA A 92 -3.92 -9.14 2.53
CA ALA A 92 -2.62 -9.44 3.13
C ALA A 92 -2.31 -10.94 3.07
N TRP A 93 -3.28 -11.80 3.39
CA TRP A 93 -3.13 -13.24 3.27
C TRP A 93 -2.87 -13.68 1.83
N LYS A 94 -3.69 -13.20 0.88
CA LYS A 94 -3.50 -13.49 -0.55
C LYS A 94 -2.14 -13.02 -1.06
N SER A 95 -1.67 -11.85 -0.61
CA SER A 95 -0.35 -11.32 -0.97
C SER A 95 0.78 -12.23 -0.47
N TRP A 96 0.64 -12.79 0.73
CA TRP A 96 1.62 -13.75 1.27
C TRP A 96 1.61 -15.08 0.52
N THR A 97 0.44 -15.54 0.08
CA THR A 97 0.33 -16.72 -0.81
C THR A 97 1.04 -16.47 -2.13
N LEU A 98 0.81 -15.30 -2.76
CA LEU A 98 1.43 -14.93 -4.03
C LEU A 98 2.95 -14.81 -3.92
N TRP A 99 3.43 -14.26 -2.81
CA TRP A 99 4.86 -14.22 -2.50
C TRP A 99 5.45 -15.62 -2.45
N ASN A 100 4.84 -16.54 -1.69
CA ASN A 100 5.32 -17.91 -1.57
C ASN A 100 5.29 -18.66 -2.91
N GLU A 101 4.21 -18.52 -3.69
CA GLU A 101 4.09 -19.09 -5.02
C GLU A 101 5.19 -18.56 -5.96
N SER A 102 5.38 -17.24 -6.01
CA SER A 102 6.44 -16.63 -6.83
C SER A 102 7.85 -17.04 -6.43
N TRP A 103 8.08 -17.34 -5.14
CA TRP A 103 9.36 -17.80 -4.62
C TRP A 103 9.64 -19.26 -5.02
N VAL A 104 8.63 -20.13 -4.90
CA VAL A 104 8.74 -21.56 -5.22
C VAL A 104 8.83 -21.77 -6.73
N ASP A 105 7.96 -21.12 -7.50
CA ASP A 105 7.85 -21.30 -8.95
C ASP A 105 8.85 -20.43 -9.73
N LYS A 106 9.68 -19.64 -9.02
CA LYS A 106 10.66 -18.69 -9.59
C LYS A 106 10.04 -17.80 -10.66
N GLN A 107 8.84 -17.29 -10.39
CA GLN A 107 8.12 -16.45 -11.33
C GLN A 107 8.92 -15.16 -11.59
N THR A 108 9.11 -14.87 -12.87
CA THR A 108 9.79 -13.66 -13.36
C THR A 108 8.82 -12.88 -14.23
N THR A 109 9.04 -11.57 -14.34
CA THR A 109 8.24 -10.75 -15.24
C THR A 109 8.47 -11.19 -16.69
N SER A 110 7.45 -11.06 -17.54
CA SER A 110 7.46 -11.43 -18.97
C SER A 110 8.40 -10.60 -19.87
N SER A 111 9.31 -9.81 -19.29
CA SER A 111 10.24 -8.92 -19.98
C SER A 111 11.60 -9.58 -20.22
N SER A 112 12.39 -9.04 -21.14
CA SER A 112 13.75 -9.52 -21.42
C SER A 112 14.71 -9.42 -20.22
N TRP A 113 14.42 -8.55 -19.25
CA TRP A 113 15.19 -8.44 -18.00
C TRP A 113 14.78 -9.47 -16.94
N ALA A 114 13.54 -9.99 -17.01
CA ALA A 114 13.00 -11.05 -16.17
C ALA A 114 13.33 -10.96 -14.66
N PRO A 115 13.11 -9.81 -13.99
CA PRO A 115 13.35 -9.70 -12.56
C PRO A 115 12.34 -10.57 -11.79
N PRO A 116 12.73 -11.05 -10.59
CA PRO A 116 11.93 -12.01 -9.87
C PRO A 116 10.79 -11.32 -9.10
N LEU A 117 9.57 -11.85 -9.22
CA LEU A 117 8.33 -11.21 -8.73
C LEU A 117 8.12 -11.31 -7.20
N TRP A 118 8.94 -12.09 -6.50
CA TRP A 118 8.87 -12.18 -5.04
C TRP A 118 9.21 -10.85 -4.35
N ILE A 119 9.96 -9.96 -5.00
CA ILE A 119 10.29 -8.63 -4.44
C ILE A 119 9.03 -7.75 -4.31
N PRO A 120 8.29 -7.43 -5.40
CA PRO A 120 7.10 -6.61 -5.30
C PRO A 120 5.98 -7.29 -4.49
N TYR A 121 5.81 -8.62 -4.60
CA TYR A 121 4.82 -9.33 -3.80
C TYR A 121 5.16 -9.35 -2.31
N GLY A 122 6.45 -9.45 -1.96
CA GLY A 122 6.90 -9.33 -0.57
C GLY A 122 6.61 -7.95 0.00
N LEU A 123 6.92 -6.88 -0.75
CA LEU A 123 6.61 -5.50 -0.36
C LEU A 123 5.10 -5.27 -0.18
N MET A 124 4.29 -5.77 -1.10
CA MET A 124 2.83 -5.71 -1.02
C MET A 124 2.31 -6.44 0.22
N ALA A 125 2.81 -7.65 0.49
CA ALA A 125 2.36 -8.45 1.62
C ALA A 125 2.74 -7.81 2.97
N VAL A 126 3.96 -7.27 3.08
CA VAL A 126 4.39 -6.52 4.28
C VAL A 126 3.57 -5.23 4.46
N GLY A 127 3.36 -4.46 3.39
CA GLY A 127 2.58 -3.22 3.50
C GLY A 127 1.11 -3.46 3.88
N MET A 128 0.49 -4.51 3.32
CA MET A 128 -0.91 -4.85 3.61
C MET A 128 -1.11 -5.45 5.00
N THR A 129 -0.15 -6.23 5.50
CA THR A 129 -0.19 -6.70 6.89
C THR A 129 -0.08 -5.53 7.87
N LEU A 130 0.85 -4.60 7.62
CA LEU A 130 0.99 -3.37 8.41
C LEU A 130 -0.28 -2.51 8.39
N LEU A 131 -0.89 -2.30 7.22
CA LEU A 131 -2.16 -1.57 7.10
C LEU A 131 -3.29 -2.24 7.89
N SER A 132 -3.36 -3.58 7.83
CA SER A 132 -4.37 -4.36 8.57
C SER A 132 -4.21 -4.21 10.08
N VAL A 133 -2.97 -4.32 10.58
CA VAL A 133 -2.66 -4.09 12.00
C VAL A 133 -3.01 -2.66 12.40
N GLN A 134 -2.71 -1.69 11.54
CA GLN A 134 -3.00 -0.29 11.80
C GLN A 134 -4.50 0.01 11.91
N LEU A 135 -5.32 -0.57 11.04
CA LEU A 135 -6.78 -0.50 11.09
C LEU A 135 -7.33 -1.16 12.37
N LEU A 136 -6.76 -2.30 12.75
CA LEU A 136 -7.14 -3.01 13.97
C LEU A 136 -6.89 -2.15 15.21
N LEU A 137 -5.70 -1.58 15.33
CA LEU A 137 -5.34 -0.69 16.44
C LEU A 137 -6.23 0.55 16.51
N GLN A 138 -6.54 1.18 15.37
CA GLN A 138 -7.46 2.33 15.33
C GLN A 138 -8.86 1.95 15.83
N THR A 139 -9.36 0.79 15.40
CA THR A 139 -10.67 0.30 15.82
C THR A 139 -10.69 0.03 17.33
N LEU A 140 -9.67 -0.63 17.88
CA LEU A 140 -9.57 -0.93 19.32
C LEU A 140 -9.48 0.34 20.17
N VAL A 141 -8.61 1.30 19.81
CA VAL A 141 -8.46 2.56 20.55
C VAL A 141 -9.78 3.35 20.56
N ARG A 142 -10.54 3.30 19.48
CA ARG A 142 -11.85 3.94 19.38
C ARG A 142 -12.90 3.33 20.30
N PHE A 143 -12.86 2.01 20.51
CA PHE A 143 -13.70 1.35 21.50
C PHE A 143 -13.29 1.71 22.93
N GLY A 144 -11.99 1.74 23.24
CA GLY A 144 -11.50 2.08 24.58
C GLY A 144 -11.84 3.50 25.05
N ARG A 145 -11.85 4.50 24.15
CA ARG A 145 -12.25 5.89 24.48
C ARG A 145 -13.75 6.08 24.73
N HIS A 146 -14.57 5.04 24.61
CA HIS A 146 -15.99 5.14 24.91
C HIS A 146 -16.37 4.72 26.33
N ASP A 147 -15.47 4.01 27.01
CA ASP A 147 -15.71 3.48 28.37
C ASP A 147 -15.23 4.42 29.49
N ASP A 148 -14.66 5.59 29.14
CA ASP A 148 -14.33 6.71 30.04
C ASP A 148 -15.30 7.89 29.85
#